data_AF-A0A934CWX6-F1
#
_entry.id   AF-A0A934CWX6-F1
#
_cell.length_a   1.000
_cell.length_b   1.000
_cell.length_c   1.000
_cell.angle_alpha   90.00
_cell.angle_beta   90.00
_cell.angle_gamma   90.00
#
_symmetry.space_group_name_H-M   'P 1'
#
loop_
_entity.id
_entity.type
_entity.pdbx_description
1 polymer ?
#
loop_
_entity_poly.entity_id
_entity_poly.type
_entity_poly.pdbx_seq_one_letter_code
_entity_poly.pdbx_strand_id
1 'polypeptide(L)' 'MRRLLGWLTGMALVGTPTLALAEGAGGSYKGIAQIYFTFITVILMYGVYDVFGKKALYVAAPLIVVGMYMLLPKS' A
#
# COMPACT_ATOMS: atom_id res chain seq x y z
N MET A 1 -18.17 -14.49 -2.88
CA MET A 1 -18.25 -13.36 -1.92
C MET A 1 -18.00 -13.77 -0.47
N ARG A 2 -18.62 -14.83 0.08
CA ARG A 2 -18.39 -15.27 1.48
C ARG A 2 -16.93 -15.52 1.87
N ARG A 3 -16.13 -16.10 0.96
CA ARG A 3 -14.70 -16.35 1.19
C ARG A 3 -13.88 -15.05 1.27
N LEU A 4 -14.13 -14.12 0.35
CA LEU A 4 -13.51 -12.78 0.34
C LEU A 4 -13.84 -11.98 1.60
N LEU A 5 -15.10 -12.03 2.04
CA LEU A 5 -15.53 -11.42 3.30
C LEU A 5 -14.80 -12.03 4.50
N GLY A 6 -14.65 -13.36 4.54
CA GLY A 6 -13.89 -14.04 5.59
C GLY A 6 -12.40 -13.68 5.62
N TRP A 7 -11.78 -13.49 4.46
CA TRP A 7 -10.41 -13.00 4.36
C TRP A 7 -10.28 -11.56 4.86
N LEU A 8 -11.18 -10.67 4.42
CA LEU A 8 -11.18 -9.26 4.84
C LEU A 8 -11.41 -9.11 6.35
N THR A 9 -12.35 -9.86 6.93
CA THR A 9 -12.62 -9.84 8.37
C THR A 9 -11.46 -10.46 9.16
N GLY A 10 -10.85 -11.53 8.66
CA GLY A 10 -9.65 -12.11 9.27
C GLY A 10 -8.47 -11.14 9.30
N MET A 11 -8.22 -10.43 8.20
CA MET A 11 -7.17 -9.41 8.13
C MET A 11 -7.46 -8.21 9.03
N ALA A 12 -8.72 -7.78 9.09
CA ALA A 12 -9.14 -6.69 9.99
C ALA A 12 -8.94 -7.08 11.47
N LEU A 13 -9.36 -8.29 11.88
CA LEU A 13 -9.24 -8.74 13.27
C LEU A 13 -7.80 -8.99 13.72
N VAL A 14 -6.91 -9.38 12.82
CA VAL A 14 -5.48 -9.57 13.12
C VAL A 14 -4.72 -8.23 13.08
N GLY A 15 -5.17 -7.28 12.26
CA GLY A 15 -4.59 -5.93 12.17
C GLY A 15 -5.05 -4.97 13.27
N THR A 16 -6.22 -5.15 13.87
CA THR A 16 -6.75 -4.22 14.88
C THR A 16 -5.92 -4.10 16.16
N PRO A 17 -5.32 -5.16 16.74
CA PRO A 17 -4.54 -5.04 17.97
C PRO A 17 -3.22 -4.29 17.73
N THR A 18 -2.61 -4.49 16.56
CA THR A 18 -1.37 -3.79 16.18
C THR A 18 -1.60 -2.31 15.92
N LEU A 19 -2.77 -1.94 15.38
CA LEU A 19 -3.16 -0.54 15.20
C LEU A 19 -3.51 0.15 16.52
N ALA A 20 -4.24 -0.53 17.42
CA ALA A 20 -4.60 0.03 18.73
C ALA A 20 -3.37 0.20 19.65
N LEU A 21 -2.36 -0.66 19.53
CA LEU A 21 -1.09 -0.53 20.26
C LEU A 21 -0.13 0.50 19.64
N ALA A 22 -0.42 1.05 18.46
CA ALA A 22 0.41 2.06 17.81
C ALA A 22 0.16 3.49 18.33
N GLU A 23 -0.94 3.73 19.06
CA GLU A 23 -1.30 5.07 19.59
C GLU A 23 -0.34 5.58 20.69
N GLY A 24 0.53 4.72 21.24
CA GLY A 24 1.47 5.07 22.32
C GLY A 24 2.93 5.28 21.90
N ALA A 25 3.29 5.08 20.64
CA ALA A 25 4.66 5.22 20.17
C ALA A 25 4.78 6.48 19.30
N GLY A 26 5.43 7.53 19.81
CA GLY A 26 5.92 8.67 19.02
C GLY A 26 7.02 8.26 18.04
N GLY A 27 6.75 7.26 17.19
CA GLY A 27 7.68 6.61 16.29
C GLY A 27 7.43 7.06 14.86
N SER A 28 8.36 7.84 14.32
CA SER A 28 8.66 8.03 12.89
C SER A 28 7.46 8.04 11.94
N TYR A 29 7.17 9.22 11.35
CA TYR A 29 6.16 9.46 10.29
C TYR A 29 6.24 8.47 9.11
N LYS A 30 7.32 7.70 9.00
CA LYS A 30 7.55 6.65 8.02
C LYS A 30 6.47 5.56 7.97
N GLY A 31 5.93 5.13 9.12
CA GLY A 31 4.90 4.07 9.13
C GLY A 31 3.60 4.54 8.44
N ILE A 32 3.16 5.74 8.78
CA ILE A 32 2.01 6.40 8.15
C ILE A 32 2.32 6.72 6.68
N ALA A 33 3.53 7.23 6.38
CA ALA A 33 3.96 7.48 5.01
C ALA A 33 3.93 6.21 4.15
N GLN A 34 4.33 5.06 4.69
CA GLN A 34 4.29 3.78 3.96
C GLN A 34 2.87 3.42 3.52
N ILE A 35 1.86 3.69 4.36
CA ILE A 35 0.46 3.48 3.99
C ILE A 35 0.07 4.39 2.81
N TYR A 36 0.37 5.69 2.89
CA TYR A 36 0.09 6.63 1.80
C TYR A 36 0.78 6.25 0.49
N PHE A 37 2.09 5.96 0.54
CA PHE A 37 2.86 5.57 -0.64
C PHE A 37 2.40 4.24 -1.24
N THR A 38 1.89 3.32 -0.42
CA THR A 38 1.28 2.07 -0.92
C THR A 38 0.01 2.37 -1.72
N PHE A 39 -0.90 3.21 -1.21
CA PHE A 39 -2.09 3.60 -1.95
C PHE A 39 -1.76 4.37 -3.23
N ILE A 40 -0.80 5.29 -3.17
CA ILE A 40 -0.31 6.03 -4.34
C ILE A 40 0.24 5.07 -5.40
N THR A 41 1.05 4.08 -4.99
CA THR A 41 1.59 3.04 -5.89
C THR A 41 0.47 2.33 -6.64
N VAL A 42 -0.57 1.89 -5.92
CA VAL A 42 -1.71 1.18 -6.51
C VAL A 42 -2.48 2.07 -7.49
N ILE A 43 -2.73 3.33 -7.13
CA ILE A 43 -3.43 4.28 -8.00
C ILE A 43 -2.64 4.55 -9.28
N LEU A 44 -1.32 4.74 -9.18
CA LEU A 44 -0.46 4.94 -10.35
C LEU A 44 -0.43 3.71 -11.26
N MET A 45 -0.30 2.52 -10.69
CA MET A 45 -0.37 1.27 -11.45
C MET A 45 -1.73 1.11 -12.15
N TYR A 46 -2.82 1.42 -11.47
CA TYR A 46 -4.15 1.44 -12.08
C TYR A 46 -4.25 2.46 -13.22
N GLY A 47 -3.74 3.68 -13.02
CA GLY A 47 -3.73 4.71 -14.06
C GLY A 47 -2.93 4.30 -15.31
N VAL A 48 -1.78 3.64 -15.14
CA VAL A 48 -1.02 3.09 -16.27
C VAL A 48 -1.81 1.99 -16.99
N TYR A 49 -2.46 1.11 -16.23
CA TYR A 49 -3.30 0.06 -16.81
C TYR A 49 -4.47 0.65 -17.61
N ASP A 50 -5.13 1.67 -17.08
CA ASP A 50 -6.29 2.30 -17.70
C ASP A 50 -5.93 3.04 -19.00
N VAL A 51 -4.82 3.79 -19.00
CA VAL A 51 -4.39 4.60 -20.15
C VAL A 51 -3.67 3.78 -21.21
N PHE A 52 -2.78 2.86 -20.81
CA PHE A 52 -1.85 2.19 -21.73
C PHE A 52 -2.04 0.66 -21.79
N GLY A 53 -2.89 0.10 -20.94
CA GLY A 53 -3.17 -1.33 -20.91
C GLY A 53 -2.12 -2.18 -20.20
N LYS A 54 -2.38 -3.49 -20.19
CA LYS A 54 -1.66 -4.50 -19.40
C LYS A 54 -0.17 -4.60 -19.73
N LYS A 55 0.22 -4.44 -21.00
CA LYS A 55 1.63 -4.58 -21.42
C LYS A 55 2.50 -3.45 -20.87
N ALA A 56 1.99 -2.22 -20.93
CA ALA A 56 2.68 -1.06 -20.37
C ALA A 56 2.78 -1.16 -18.84
N LEU A 57 1.74 -1.64 -18.17
CA LEU A 57 1.76 -1.89 -16.73
C LEU A 57 2.93 -2.79 -16.32
N TYR A 58 3.22 -3.87 -17.05
CA TYR A 58 4.31 -4.78 -16.68
C TYR A 58 5.69 -4.12 -16.68
N VAL A 59 5.90 -3.12 -17.53
CA VAL A 59 7.15 -2.36 -17.58
C VAL A 59 7.16 -1.23 -16.56
N ALA A 60 6.02 -0.55 -16.39
CA ALA A 60 5.91 0.59 -15.49
C ALA A 60 5.83 0.19 -14.01
N ALA A 61 5.22 -0.95 -13.68
CA ALA A 61 4.99 -1.36 -12.29
C ALA A 61 6.29 -1.47 -11.47
N PRO A 62 7.37 -2.12 -11.95
CA PRO A 62 8.65 -2.12 -11.24
C PRO A 62 9.22 -0.72 -11.03
N LEU A 63 9.12 0.16 -12.03
CA LEU A 63 9.60 1.55 -11.95
C LEU A 63 8.81 2.36 -10.91
N ILE A 64 7.49 2.19 -10.89
CA ILE A 64 6.61 2.84 -9.91
C ILE A 64 6.94 2.34 -8.50
N VAL A 65 7.06 1.02 -8.30
CA VAL A 65 7.37 0.46 -6.96
C VAL A 65 8.72 0.94 -6.46
N VAL A 66 9.76 0.89 -7.28
CA VAL A 66 11.10 1.36 -6.90
C VAL A 66 11.10 2.86 -6.65
N GLY A 67 10.44 3.64 -7.52
CA GLY A 67 10.31 5.09 -7.35
C GLY A 67 9.60 5.45 -6.04
N MET A 68 8.49 4.79 -5.72
CA MET A 68 7.74 5.02 -4.48
C MET A 68 8.55 4.59 -3.24
N TYR A 69 9.33 3.52 -3.33
CA TYR A 69 10.24 3.11 -2.25
C TYR A 69 11.35 4.14 -2.02
N MET A 70 11.94 4.69 -3.08
CA MET A 70 12.99 5.72 -2.99
C MET A 70 12.48 7.06 -2.43
N LEU A 71 11.19 7.36 -2.63
CA LEU A 71 10.54 8.57 -2.11
C LEU A 71 10.03 8.40 -0.67
N LEU A 72 10.06 7.18 -0.12
CA LEU A 72 9.62 6.94 1.25
C LEU A 72 10.52 7.71 2.25
N PRO A 73 9.94 8.44 3.21
CA PRO A 73 10.72 9.13 4.24
C PRO A 73 11.64 8.15 4.98
N LYS A 74 12.91 8.54 5.16
CA LYS A 74 13.89 7.68 5.83
C LYS A 74 13.61 7.52 7.32
N SER A 75 13.01 8.54 7.93
CA SER A 75 12.74 8.75 9.36
C SER A 75 11.55 9.70 9.55
#